data_AF-A0A357Z6V7-F1
#
_entry.id   AF-A0A357Z6V7-F1
#
_cell.length_a   1.000
_cell.length_b   1.000
_cell.length_c   1.000
_cell.angle_alpha   90.00
_cell.angle_beta   90.00
_cell.angle_gamma   90.00
#
_symmetry.space_group_name_H-M   'P 1'
#
loop_
_entity.id
_entity.type
_entity.pdbx_description
1 polymer ?
#
loop_
_entity_poly.entity_id
_entity_poly.type
_entity_poly.pdbx_seq_one_letter_code
_entity_poly.pdbx_strand_id
1 'polypeptide(L)' 'ERDVVELTKIYRQVPADLINVIEYNPIDKFPFDKPDEDGFENFVTALQKNRVNVRVRRSRGKDIDAACGQLANKDNF' A
#
# COMPACT_ATOMS: atom_id res chain seq x y z
N GLU A 1 -0.85 -5.37 13.79
CA GLU A 1 -0.83 -6.85 13.93
C GLU A 1 -2.12 -7.54 13.49
N ARG A 2 -3.30 -7.11 13.95
CA ARG A 2 -4.59 -7.68 13.54
C ARG A 2 -4.75 -7.80 12.02
N ASP A 3 -4.48 -6.73 11.29
CA ASP A 3 -4.66 -6.69 9.83
C ASP A 3 -3.77 -7.69 9.10
N VAL A 4 -2.54 -7.91 9.59
CA VAL A 4 -1.61 -8.91 9.03
C VAL A 4 -2.19 -10.31 9.17
N VAL A 5 -2.77 -10.62 10.33
CA VAL A 5 -3.36 -11.94 10.60
C VAL A 5 -4.59 -12.16 9.73
N GLU A 6 -5.49 -11.17 9.65
CA GLU A 6 -6.71 -11.26 8.84
C GLU A 6 -6.37 -11.35 7.35
N LEU A 7 -5.45 -10.52 6.85
CA LEU A 7 -5.02 -10.55 5.45
C LEU A 7 -4.33 -11.87 5.10
N THR A 8 -3.50 -12.42 6.00
CA THR A 8 -2.85 -13.74 5.80
C THR A 8 -3.88 -14.87 5.65
N LYS A 9 -4.98 -14.82 6.41
CA LYS A 9 -6.06 -15.81 6.28
C LYS A 9 -6.71 -15.74 4.90
N ILE A 10 -6.99 -14.53 4.42
CA ILE A 10 -7.56 -14.29 3.09
C ILE A 10 -6.60 -14.77 1.99
N TYR A 11 -5.32 -14.39 2.08
CA TYR A 11 -4.29 -14.77 1.12
C TYR A 11 -4.18 -16.29 0.92
N ARG A 12 -4.37 -17.08 1.97
CA ARG A 12 -4.33 -18.56 1.90
C ARG A 12 -5.55 -19.19 1.24
N GLN A 13 -6.65 -18.45 1.12
CA GLN A 13 -7.90 -18.94 0.55
C GLN A 13 -8.11 -18.47 -0.89
N VAL A 14 -7.48 -17.36 -1.26
CA VAL A 14 -7.56 -16.79 -2.60
C VAL A 14 -6.42 -17.37 -3.45
N PRO A 15 -6.66 -17.81 -4.70
CA PRO A 15 -5.61 -18.25 -5.62
C PRO A 15 -4.83 -17.04 -6.14
N ALA A 16 -4.08 -16.39 -5.26
CA ALA A 16 -3.23 -15.25 -5.55
C ALA A 16 -1.81 -15.54 -5.06
N ASP A 17 -0.83 -15.39 -5.94
CA ASP A 17 0.58 -15.67 -5.64
C ASP A 17 1.34 -14.45 -5.10
N LEU A 18 0.72 -13.27 -5.10
CA LEU A 18 1.39 -12.01 -4.79
C LEU A 18 0.42 -10.96 -4.23
N ILE A 19 0.82 -10.32 -3.14
CA ILE A 19 0.20 -9.09 -2.66
C ILE A 19 1.07 -7.90 -3.07
N ASN A 20 0.49 -6.92 -3.76
CA ASN A 20 1.14 -5.65 -4.02
C ASN A 20 0.72 -4.65 -2.93
N VAL A 21 1.65 -4.28 -2.04
CA VAL A 21 1.43 -3.23 -1.05
C VAL A 21 1.81 -1.90 -1.68
N ILE A 22 0.84 -0.98 -1.75
CA ILE A 22 1.01 0.35 -2.32
C ILE A 22 1.04 1.34 -1.17
N GLU A 23 2.09 2.13 -1.13
CA GLU A 23 2.21 3.23 -0.17
C GLU A 23 1.18 4.31 -0.51
N TYR A 24 0.36 4.69 0.48
CA TYR A 24 -0.64 5.72 0.29
C TYR A 24 0.01 7.10 0.14
N ASN A 25 -0.39 7.84 -0.89
CA ASN A 25 0.00 9.24 -1.06
C ASN A 25 -1.20 10.10 -0.67
N PRO A 26 -1.03 11.07 0.26
CA PRO A 26 -2.12 11.95 0.66
C PRO A 26 -2.71 12.68 -0.54
N ILE A 27 -4.04 12.81 -0.57
CA ILE A 27 -4.77 13.65 -1.51
C ILE A 27 -5.77 14.49 -0.73
N ASP A 28 -5.94 15.75 -1.10
CA ASP A 28 -6.75 16.74 -0.36
C ASP A 28 -8.22 16.32 -0.15
N LYS A 29 -8.72 15.39 -0.98
CA LYS A 29 -10.10 14.91 -0.97
C LYS A 29 -10.39 13.88 0.15
N PHE A 30 -9.39 13.31 0.80
CA PHE A 30 -9.61 12.31 1.86
C PHE A 30 -8.76 12.60 3.11
N PRO A 31 -9.34 12.44 4.31
CA PRO A 31 -8.65 12.69 5.58
C PRO A 31 -7.77 11.51 6.01
N PHE A 32 -7.11 10.86 5.04
CA PHE A 32 -6.16 9.79 5.33
C PHE A 32 -4.76 10.34 5.21
N ASP A 33 -3.95 10.04 6.22
CA ASP A 33 -2.54 10.34 6.19
C ASP A 33 -1.74 9.12 5.73
N LYS A 34 -0.57 9.42 5.18
CA LYS A 34 0.43 8.38 4.93
C LYS A 34 0.82 7.76 6.29
N PRO A 35 0.90 6.42 6.42
CA PRO A 35 1.49 5.80 7.60
C PRO A 35 2.93 6.28 7.79
N ASP A 36 3.40 6.28 9.03
CA ASP A 36 4.82 6.47 9.31
C ASP A 36 5.65 5.39 8.59
N GLU A 37 6.89 5.74 8.25
CA GLU A 37 7.75 4.82 7.48
C GLU A 37 7.98 3.52 8.25
N ASP A 38 8.13 3.61 9.58
CA ASP A 38 8.28 2.46 10.46
C ASP A 38 7.04 1.57 10.49
N GLY A 39 5.83 2.14 10.58
CA GLY A 39 4.59 1.36 10.58
C GLY A 39 4.36 0.63 9.26
N PHE A 40 4.67 1.27 8.14
CA PHE A 40 4.62 0.64 6.82
C PHE A 40 5.59 -0.55 6.72
N GLU A 41 6.85 -0.35 7.10
CA GLU A 41 7.88 -1.40 7.05
C GLU A 41 7.59 -2.54 8.04
N ASN A 42 7.06 -2.22 9.23
CA ASN A 42 6.61 -3.21 10.19
C ASN A 42 5.48 -4.08 9.62
N PHE A 43 4.53 -3.48 8.90
CA PHE A 43 3.45 -4.20 8.25
C PHE A 43 3.96 -5.13 7.15
N VAL A 44 4.80 -4.64 6.25
CA VAL A 44 5.41 -5.43 5.17
C VAL A 44 6.23 -6.59 5.74
N THR A 45 7.09 -6.31 6.72
CA THR A 45 7.91 -7.30 7.41
C THR A 45 7.06 -8.37 8.08
N ALA A 46 5.95 -7.97 8.73
CA ALA A 46 5.06 -8.91 9.39
C ALA A 46 4.34 -9.84 8.38
N LEU A 47 3.94 -9.34 7.20
CA LEU A 47 3.40 -10.19 6.13
C LEU A 47 4.44 -11.19 5.61
N GLN A 48 5.67 -10.73 5.36
CA GLN A 48 6.76 -11.59 4.92
C GLN A 48 7.09 -12.69 5.94
N LYS A 49 7.11 -12.36 7.24
CA LYS A 49 7.27 -13.34 8.34
C LYS A 49 6.18 -14.41 8.33
N ASN A 50 4.98 -14.07 7.86
CA ASN A 50 3.85 -14.99 7.69
C ASN A 50 3.87 -15.78 6.37
N ARG A 51 4.99 -15.73 5.63
CA ARG A 51 5.20 -16.37 4.31
C ARG A 51 4.23 -15.87 3.23
N VAL A 52 3.79 -14.62 3.35
CA VAL A 52 3.05 -13.94 2.29
C VAL A 52 4.05 -13.37 1.30
N ASN A 53 3.86 -13.64 0.00
CA ASN A 53 4.67 -13.02 -1.04
C ASN A 53 4.20 -11.57 -1.24
N VAL A 54 5.06 -10.62 -0.88
CA VAL A 54 4.73 -9.18 -0.91
C VAL A 54 5.67 -8.44 -1.83
N ARG A 55 5.10 -7.60 -2.71
CA ARG A 55 5.82 -6.60 -3.50
C ARG A 55 5.40 -5.21 -3.07
N VAL A 56 6.38 -4.44 -2.62
CA VAL A 56 6.15 -3.03 -2.27
C VAL A 56 6.25 -2.17 -3.52
N ARG A 57 5.24 -1.31 -3.72
CA ARG A 57 5.26 -0.22 -4.68
C ARG A 57 5.38 1.09 -3.91
N ARG A 58 6.62 1.58 -3.79
CA ARG A 58 6.90 2.94 -3.35
C ARG A 58 6.69 3.89 -4.51
N SER A 59 6.09 5.04 -4.25
CA SER A 59 5.83 6.03 -5.29
C SER A 59 7.15 6.56 -5.83
N ARG A 60 7.46 6.29 -7.11
CA ARG A 60 8.55 6.99 -7.81
C ARG A 60 7.97 8.31 -8.27
N GLY A 61 8.46 9.43 -7.74
CA GLY A 61 8.02 10.77 -8.15
C GLY A 61 7.32 11.60 -7.07
N LYS A 62 7.67 11.42 -5.79
CA LYS A 62 7.36 12.42 -4.74
C LYS A 62 7.81 13.84 -5.12
N ASP A 63 8.76 13.93 -6.04
CA ASP A 63 9.36 15.17 -6.51
C ASP A 63 8.59 15.81 -7.69
N ILE A 64 7.60 15.13 -8.28
CA ILE A 64 6.94 15.57 -9.54
C ILE A 64 5.42 15.37 -9.62
N ASP A 65 4.72 15.11 -8.51
CA ASP A 65 3.25 14.92 -8.48
C ASP A 65 2.72 13.94 -9.55
N ALA A 66 3.40 12.81 -9.71
CA ALA A 66 3.02 11.73 -10.63
C ALA A 66 2.67 10.41 -9.90
N ALA A 67 2.34 10.50 -8.62
CA ALA A 67 2.03 9.35 -7.78
C ALA A 67 0.70 8.68 -8.17
N CYS A 68 0.59 7.36 -7.96
CA CYS A 68 -0.66 6.62 -8.16
C CYS A 68 -1.78 7.23 -7.29
N GLY A 69 -2.83 7.77 -7.91
CA GLY A 69 -3.95 8.47 -7.25
C GLY A 69 -4.10 9.95 -7.65
N GLN A 70 -3.04 10.59 -8.15
CA GLN A 70 -3.04 12.02 -8.51
C GLN A 70 -3.62 12.33 -9.90
N LEU A 71 -3.90 11.31 -10.72
CA LEU A 71 -4.52 11.49 -12.04
C LEU A 71 -6.01 11.89 -11.97
N ALA A 72 -6.63 11.86 -10.78
CA ALA A 72 -8.03 12.25 -10.56
C ALA A 72 -8.25 13.78 -10.42
N ASN A 73 -7.21 14.60 -10.66
CA ASN A 73 -7.28 16.07 -10.55
C ASN A 73 -7.00 16.81 -11.87
N LYS A 74 -7.04 16.14 -13.03
CA LYS A 74 -6.99 16.81 -14.34
C LYS A 74 -8.36 16.74 -15.04
N ASP A 75 -9.34 17.42 -14.47
CA ASP A 75 -10.50 17.90 -15.23
C ASP A 75 -10.14 19.26 -15.82
N ASN A 76 -9.44 19.25 -16.94
CA ASN A 76 -9.36 20.39 -17.86
C ASN A 76 -9.84 19.89 -19.23
N PHE A 77 -11.17 19.88 -19.40
CA PHE A 77 -11.82 20.09 -20.68
C PHE A 77 -12.55 21.43 -20.61
#